data_AF-A0A3N1H4U5-F1
#
_entry.id   AF-A0A3N1H4U5-F1
#
_cell.length_a   1.000
_cell.length_b   1.000
_cell.length_c   1.000
_cell.angle_alpha   90.00
_cell.angle_beta   90.00
_cell.angle_gamma   90.00
#
_symmetry.space_group_name_H-M   'P 1'
#
loop_
_entity.id
_entity.type
_entity.pdbx_description
1 polymer ?
#
loop_
_entity_poly.entity_id
_entity_poly.type
_entity_poly.pdbx_seq_one_letter_code
_entity_poly.pdbx_strand_id
1 'polypeptide(L)' 'MRRRLEVLLPDDLTNREYAAVAHATWAMLSAVGIGEDSSLRTDDKITDAEMNSAFDADAAGYPWSPS' A
#
# COMPACT_ATOMS: atom_id res chain seq x y z
N MET A 1 -23.07 -4.26 4.93
CA MET A 1 -22.63 -2.86 4.69
C MET A 1 -21.12 -2.80 4.89
N ARG A 2 -20.35 -2.18 3.99
CA ARG A 2 -18.89 -1.98 4.15
C ARG A 2 -18.62 -0.50 4.44
N ARG A 3 -17.61 -0.20 5.27
CA ARG A 3 -17.08 1.16 5.47
C ARG A 3 -16.00 1.44 4.41
N ARG A 4 -15.94 2.66 3.86
CA ARG A 4 -14.96 3.07 2.85
C ARG A 4 -14.18 4.30 3.35
N LEU A 5 -12.85 4.22 3.23
CA LEU A 5 -11.91 5.32 3.37
C LEU A 5 -11.23 5.50 2.01
N GLU A 6 -11.04 6.75 1.58
CA GLU A 6 -10.39 7.08 0.32
C GLU A 6 -9.31 8.12 0.57
N VAL A 7 -8.12 7.88 0.03
CA VAL A 7 -6.96 8.76 0.12
C VAL A 7 -6.66 9.24 -1.28
N LEU A 8 -6.83 10.54 -1.52
CA LEU A 8 -6.46 11.17 -2.78
C LEU A 8 -5.00 11.59 -2.71
N LEU A 9 -4.21 11.16 -3.70
CA LEU A 9 -2.78 11.43 -3.78
C LEU A 9 -2.49 12.46 -4.88
N PRO A 10 -1.34 13.19 -4.79
CA PRO A 10 -0.85 14.00 -5.90
C PRO A 10 -0.68 13.15 -7.18
N ASP A 11 -0.94 13.76 -8.34
CA ASP A 11 -0.89 13.08 -9.63
C ASP A 11 0.54 12.97 -10.20
N ASP A 12 1.51 13.62 -9.56
CA ASP A 12 2.93 13.63 -9.88
C ASP A 12 3.77 12.64 -9.07
N LEU A 13 3.14 11.81 -8.23
CA LEU A 13 3.83 10.72 -7.53
C LEU A 13 4.49 9.76 -8.52
N THR A 14 5.70 9.35 -8.20
CA THR A 14 6.34 8.24 -8.87
C THR A 14 5.65 6.91 -8.51
N ASN A 15 5.77 5.90 -9.38
CA ASN A 15 5.26 4.55 -9.10
C ASN A 15 5.81 3.98 -7.78
N ARG A 16 7.04 4.33 -7.41
CA ARG A 16 7.64 3.91 -6.13
C ARG A 16 6.92 4.53 -4.94
N GLU A 17 6.73 5.85 -4.93
CA GLU A 17 6.05 6.53 -3.83
C GLU A 17 4.59 6.07 -3.71
N TYR A 18 3.93 5.89 -4.85
CA TYR A 18 2.57 5.34 -4.90
C TYR A 18 2.49 3.94 -4.27
N ALA A 19 3.39 3.04 -4.66
CA ALA A 19 3.47 1.71 -4.08
C ALA A 19 3.79 1.75 -2.57
N ALA A 20 4.68 2.64 -2.13
CA ALA A 20 4.99 2.80 -0.71
C ALA A 20 3.75 3.19 0.11
N VAL A 21 2.90 4.09 -0.41
CA VAL A 21 1.63 4.47 0.24
C VAL A 21 0.65 3.29 0.26
N ALA A 22 0.51 2.56 -0.85
CA ALA A 22 -0.34 1.38 -0.95
C ALA A 22 0.03 0.33 0.11
N HIS A 23 1.33 0.01 0.22
CA HIS A 23 1.85 -0.97 1.18
C HIS A 23 1.75 -0.49 2.62
N ALA A 24 2.04 0.78 2.90
CA ALA A 24 1.86 1.35 4.23
C ALA A 24 0.38 1.28 4.68
N THR A 25 -0.54 1.54 3.77
CA THR A 25 -1.99 1.43 4.03
C THR A 25 -2.36 -0.01 4.35
N TRP A 26 -1.89 -0.98 3.57
CA TRP A 26 -2.16 -2.40 3.81
C TRP A 26 -1.55 -2.90 5.13
N ALA A 27 -0.33 -2.47 5.46
CA ALA A 27 0.33 -2.79 6.72
C ALA A 27 -0.45 -2.26 7.92
N MET A 28 -0.97 -1.02 7.84
CA MET A 28 -1.83 -0.46 8.89
C MET A 28 -3.10 -1.29 9.10
N LEU A 29 -3.79 -1.68 8.02
CA LEU A 29 -4.98 -2.52 8.10
C LEU A 29 -4.68 -3.90 8.72
N SER A 30 -3.53 -4.47 8.36
CA SER A 30 -3.05 -5.73 8.93
C SER A 30 -2.74 -5.59 10.43
N ALA A 31 -2.08 -4.50 10.84
CA ALA A 31 -1.73 -4.24 12.24
C ALA A 31 -2.94 -4.07 13.17
N VAL A 32 -4.07 -3.56 12.65
CA VAL A 32 -5.32 -3.46 13.42
C VAL A 32 -6.23 -4.69 13.26
N GLY A 33 -5.75 -5.75 12.60
CA GLY A 33 -6.44 -7.04 12.50
C GLY A 33 -7.61 -7.09 11.52
N ILE A 34 -7.67 -6.19 10.53
CA ILE A 34 -8.76 -6.15 9.53
C ILE A 34 -8.27 -6.32 8.09
N GLY A 35 -6.99 -6.64 7.88
CA GLY A 35 -6.38 -6.80 6.56
C GLY A 35 -7.11 -7.85 5.70
N GLU A 36 -7.42 -9.01 6.26
CA GLU A 36 -8.08 -10.13 5.55
C GLU A 36 -9.49 -9.79 5.05
N ASP A 37 -10.21 -8.92 5.77
CA ASP A 37 -11.55 -8.47 5.41
C ASP A 37 -11.55 -7.21 4.54
N SER A 38 -10.37 -6.65 4.29
CA SER A 38 -10.17 -5.41 3.55
C SER A 38 -9.71 -5.66 2.12
N SER A 39 -9.83 -4.63 1.29
CA SER A 39 -9.33 -4.63 -0.07
C SER A 39 -8.71 -3.26 -0.36
N LEU A 40 -7.47 -3.24 -0.84
CA LEU A 40 -6.88 -2.05 -1.43
C LEU A 40 -7.25 -2.01 -2.92
N ARG A 41 -7.64 -0.83 -3.42
CA ARG A 41 -7.83 -0.60 -4.86
C ARG A 41 -6.81 0.41 -5.31
N THR A 42 -5.93 0.02 -6.21
CA THR A 42 -4.99 0.90 -6.88
C THR A 42 -5.63 1.56 -8.10
N ASP A 43 -4.94 2.53 -8.69
CA ASP A 43 -5.26 3.02 -10.02
C ASP A 43 -4.83 2.02 -11.09
N ASP A 44 -5.18 2.31 -12.35
CA ASP A 44 -4.83 1.48 -13.50
C ASP A 44 -3.44 1.79 -14.07
N LYS A 45 -2.63 2.62 -13.40
CA LYS A 45 -1.33 3.11 -13.90
C LYS A 45 -0.15 2.30 -13.39
N ILE A 46 -0.34 1.45 -12.38
CA ILE A 46 0.69 0.56 -11.84
C ILE A 46 0.23 -0.90 -11.90
N THR A 47 1.13 -1.78 -12.34
CA THR A 47 0.88 -3.22 -12.34
C THR A 47 1.18 -3.83 -10.96
N ASP A 48 0.57 -4.97 -10.65
CA ASP A 48 0.90 -5.75 -9.44
C ASP A 48 2.40 -6.08 -9.34
N ALA A 49 3.05 -6.36 -10.48
CA ALA A 49 4.47 -6.66 -10.52
C ALA A 49 5.34 -5.45 -10.12
N GLU A 50 5.02 -4.26 -10.61
CA GLU A 50 5.71 -3.03 -10.23
C GLU A 50 5.47 -2.68 -8.77
N MET A 51 4.24 -2.89 -8.28
CA MET A 51 3.88 -2.66 -6.89
C MET A 51 4.63 -3.61 -5.93
N ASN A 52 4.78 -4.89 -6.31
CA ASN A 52 5.58 -5.85 -5.54
C ASN A 52 7.07 -5.54 -5.59
N SER A 53 7.61 -5.17 -6.76
CA SER A 53 9.02 -4.79 -6.88
C SER A 53 9.38 -3.56 -6.04
N ALA A 54 8.46 -2.58 -5.95
CA ALA A 54 8.65 -1.42 -5.08
C ALA A 54 8.57 -1.80 -3.60
N PHE A 55 7.66 -2.72 -3.23
CA PHE A 55 7.62 -3.28 -1.88
C PHE A 55 8.94 -3.91 -1.49
N ASP A 56 9.48 -4.82 -2.31
CA ASP A 56 10.70 -5.56 -1.98
C ASP A 56 11.89 -4.62 -1.77
N ALA A 57 11.92 -3.50 -2.49
CA ALA A 57 12.96 -2.47 -2.33
C ALA A 57 12.82 -1.66 -1.03
N ASP A 58 11.60 -1.44 -0.55
CA ASP A 58 11.30 -0.54 0.57
C ASP A 58 10.98 -1.26 1.89
N ALA A 59 10.62 -2.55 1.83
CA ALA A 59 10.19 -3.34 2.99
C ALA A 59 11.24 -3.34 4.12
N ALA A 60 12.53 -3.32 3.79
CA ALA A 60 13.60 -3.26 4.77
C ALA A 60 13.63 -1.96 5.60
N GLY A 61 13.01 -0.88 5.11
CA GLY A 61 13.03 0.44 5.74
C GLY A 61 11.79 0.77 6.59
N TYR A 62 10.76 -0.06 6.60
CA TYR A 62 9.53 0.27 7.30
C TYR A 62 9.66 0.12 8.82
N PRO A 63 9.10 1.06 9.62
CA PRO A 63 9.13 1.01 11.09
C PRO A 63 8.48 -0.23 11.73
N TRP A 64 7.69 -0.97 10.94
CA TRP A 64 6.95 -2.16 11.36
C TRP A 64 7.48 -3.46 10.75
N SER A 65 8.61 -3.43 10.02
CA SER A 65 9.21 -4.66 9.49
C SER A 65 9.81 -5.50 10.62
N PRO A 66 9.75 -6.84 10.53
CA PRO A 66 10.41 -7.72 11.50
C PRO A 66 11.90 -7.39 11.55
N SER A 67 12.42 -7.16 12.75
CA SER A 67 13.86 -6.91 13.00
C SER A 67 14.69 -8.17 12.81
#